data_AF-A0A9Q5JG35-F1
#
_entry.id   AF-A0A9Q5JG35-F1
#
_cell.length_a   1.000
_cell.length_b   1.000
_cell.length_c   1.000
_cell.angle_alpha   90.00
_cell.angle_beta   90.00
_cell.angle_gamma   90.00
#
_symmetry.space_group_name_H-M   'P 1'
#
loop_
_entity.id
_entity.type
_entity.pdbx_description
1 polymer ?
#
loop_
_entity_poly.entity_id
_entity_poly.type
_entity_poly.pdbx_seq_one_letter_code
_entity_poly.pdbx_strand_id
1 'polypeptide(L)'
;MKNVLDIYLKENGTNRTQLAEKTNISEKALAKTSKRDPEDYSADIVVAISQEIGATPGEILDRMLVIRDSDMLYHATNFEEFKQKVDEQEDEFILEGDFYDFVKNIKASTLSERETIGFNYGSNGWGDFAAFALRRVKNSMSNEKESKNLQQKISKLYNIKILNKKESLFRLRQLDY
;
A
#
# COMPACT_ATOMS: atom_id res chain seq x y z
N MET A 1 6.87 1.01 11.19
CA MET A 1 7.98 1.78 10.60
C MET A 1 7.66 2.02 9.13
N LYS A 2 7.92 3.22 8.60
CA LYS A 2 7.60 3.56 7.20
C LYS A 2 8.38 2.70 6.21
N ASN A 3 7.71 2.23 5.16
CA ASN A 3 8.31 1.44 4.08
C ASN A 3 9.13 2.28 3.07
N VAL A 4 10.25 2.80 3.54
CA VAL A 4 11.12 3.70 2.76
C VAL A 4 11.64 3.04 1.48
N LEU A 5 12.08 1.78 1.57
CA LEU A 5 12.63 1.04 0.44
C LEU A 5 11.62 0.97 -0.72
N ASP A 6 10.37 0.61 -0.45
CA ASP A 6 9.40 0.41 -1.53
C ASP A 6 8.91 1.70 -2.14
N ILE A 7 8.80 2.76 -1.33
CA ILE A 7 8.52 4.11 -1.84
C ILE A 7 9.64 4.49 -2.82
N TYR A 8 10.90 4.32 -2.41
CA TYR A 8 12.05 4.65 -3.25
C TYR A 8 12.10 3.82 -4.54
N LEU A 9 11.90 2.50 -4.45
CA LEU A 9 11.88 1.63 -5.64
C LEU A 9 10.75 2.03 -6.60
N LYS A 10 9.57 2.37 -6.05
CA LYS A 10 8.42 2.79 -6.85
C LYS A 10 8.64 4.14 -7.55
N GLU A 11 9.26 5.11 -6.89
CA GLU A 11 9.65 6.39 -7.52
C GLU A 11 10.55 6.19 -8.74
N ASN A 12 11.38 5.14 -8.72
CA ASN A 12 12.31 4.79 -9.78
C ASN A 12 11.74 3.75 -10.77
N GLY A 13 10.42 3.48 -10.72
CA GLY A 13 9.75 2.59 -11.66
C GLY A 13 10.12 1.11 -11.53
N THR A 14 10.68 0.70 -10.39
CA THR A 14 11.05 -0.69 -10.10
C THR A 14 10.33 -1.22 -8.85
N ASN A 15 10.54 -2.49 -8.50
CA ASN A 15 9.99 -3.11 -7.30
C ASN A 15 10.94 -4.18 -6.75
N ARG A 16 10.63 -4.72 -5.56
CA ARG A 16 11.50 -5.72 -4.90
C ARG A 16 11.70 -6.98 -5.75
N THR A 17 10.68 -7.40 -6.49
CA THR A 17 10.75 -8.60 -7.36
C THR A 17 11.73 -8.37 -8.50
N GLN A 18 11.62 -7.25 -9.21
CA GLN A 18 12.53 -6.85 -10.29
C GLN A 18 13.96 -6.65 -9.77
N LEU A 19 14.12 -6.04 -8.60
CA LEU A 19 15.43 -5.90 -7.96
C LEU A 19 16.01 -7.27 -7.60
N ALA A 20 15.22 -8.20 -7.07
CA ALA A 20 15.65 -9.55 -6.73
C ALA A 20 16.02 -10.39 -7.96
N GLU A 21 15.38 -10.16 -9.12
CA GLU A 21 15.71 -10.85 -10.37
C GLU A 21 17.07 -10.42 -10.93
N LYS A 22 17.45 -9.16 -10.72
CA LYS A 22 18.68 -8.57 -11.27
C LYS A 22 19.86 -8.59 -10.31
N THR A 23 19.62 -8.99 -9.06
CA THR A 23 20.62 -8.99 -7.99
C THR A 23 20.66 -10.36 -7.32
N ASN A 24 21.71 -10.65 -6.55
CA ASN A 24 21.76 -11.90 -5.77
C ASN A 24 21.00 -11.81 -4.44
N ILE A 25 20.10 -10.82 -4.28
CA ILE A 25 19.39 -10.55 -3.04
C ILE A 25 17.97 -11.08 -3.13
N SER A 26 17.62 -12.02 -2.25
CA SER A 26 16.26 -12.57 -2.23
C SER A 26 15.21 -11.50 -1.91
N GLU A 27 14.02 -11.62 -2.52
CA GLU A 27 12.87 -10.76 -2.22
C GLU A 27 12.51 -10.76 -0.72
N LYS A 28 12.65 -11.91 -0.05
CA LYS A 28 12.44 -12.04 1.40
C LYS A 28 13.42 -11.19 2.21
N ALA A 29 14.67 -11.06 1.76
CA ALA A 29 15.65 -10.20 2.40
C ALA A 29 15.27 -8.72 2.20
N LEU A 30 14.86 -8.32 0.99
CA LEU A 30 14.36 -6.98 0.69
C LEU A 30 13.13 -6.62 1.53
N ALA A 31 12.18 -7.55 1.69
CA ALA A 31 11.00 -7.39 2.53
C ALA A 31 11.30 -7.25 4.03
N LYS A 32 12.44 -7.79 4.50
CA LYS A 32 12.91 -7.58 5.87
C LYS A 32 13.58 -6.22 6.02
N THR A 33 14.35 -5.82 5.01
CA THR A 33 15.05 -4.52 4.97
C THR A 33 14.09 -3.36 4.86
N SER A 34 12.99 -3.51 4.12
CA SER A 34 11.95 -2.47 3.99
C SER A 34 11.31 -2.04 5.32
N LYS A 35 11.46 -2.86 6.37
CA LYS A 35 10.97 -2.61 7.74
C LYS A 35 12.04 -2.04 8.67
N ARG A 36 13.19 -1.62 8.14
CA ARG A 36 14.34 -1.07 8.89
C ARG A 36 14.60 0.38 8.48
N ASP A 37 15.35 1.08 9.33
CA ASP A 37 15.86 2.40 9.01
C ASP A 37 16.83 2.29 7.82
N PRO A 38 16.74 3.19 6.80
CA PRO A 38 17.70 3.26 5.71
C PRO A 38 19.17 3.30 6.14
N GLU A 39 19.47 3.89 7.31
CA GLU A 39 20.83 3.94 7.85
C GLU A 39 21.37 2.56 8.27
N ASP A 40 20.47 1.61 8.54
CA ASP A 40 20.79 0.22 8.91
C ASP A 40 20.87 -0.72 7.70
N TYR A 41 20.76 -0.20 6.47
CA TYR A 41 20.81 -1.02 5.26
C TYR A 41 22.24 -1.54 5.02
N SER A 42 22.37 -2.82 4.66
CA SER A 42 23.68 -3.37 4.35
C SER A 42 24.23 -2.74 3.08
N ALA A 43 25.55 -2.57 3.02
CA ALA A 43 26.24 -2.04 1.85
C ALA A 43 25.86 -2.82 0.56
N ASP A 44 25.74 -4.14 0.64
CA ASP A 44 25.32 -4.99 -0.49
C ASP A 44 23.95 -4.61 -1.05
N ILE A 45 22.98 -4.25 -0.20
CA ILE A 45 21.65 -3.82 -0.63
C ILE A 45 21.73 -2.47 -1.32
N VAL A 46 22.45 -1.51 -0.73
CA VAL A 46 22.59 -0.17 -1.31
C VAL A 46 23.31 -0.24 -2.66
N VAL A 47 24.34 -1.09 -2.79
CA VAL A 47 25.06 -1.34 -4.05
C VAL A 47 24.14 -2.01 -5.08
N ALA A 48 23.35 -2.99 -4.68
CA ALA A 48 22.40 -3.66 -5.58
C ALA A 48 21.36 -2.67 -6.14
N ILE A 49 20.84 -1.77 -5.30
CA ILE A 49 19.91 -0.71 -5.71
C ILE A 49 20.61 0.29 -6.64
N SER A 50 21.86 0.66 -6.32
CA SER A 50 22.70 1.53 -7.15
C SER A 50 22.89 1.02 -8.57
N GLN A 51 23.16 -0.28 -8.72
CA GLN A 51 23.33 -0.92 -10.02
C GLN A 51 22.04 -0.91 -10.86
N GLU A 52 20.89 -1.09 -10.21
CA GLU A 52 19.60 -1.12 -10.91
C GLU A 52 19.12 0.28 -11.33
N ILE A 53 19.28 1.27 -10.46
CA ILE A 53 18.74 2.62 -10.67
C ILE A 53 19.73 3.52 -11.42
N GLY A 54 21.02 3.20 -11.38
CA GLY A 54 22.06 4.03 -11.99
C GLY A 54 22.41 5.29 -11.19
N ALA A 55 22.15 5.28 -9.88
CA ALA A 55 22.51 6.34 -8.94
C ALA A 55 23.59 5.85 -7.97
N THR A 56 24.39 6.76 -7.39
CA THR A 56 25.43 6.38 -6.43
C THR A 56 24.83 5.95 -5.08
N PRO A 57 25.54 5.12 -4.28
CA PRO A 57 25.08 4.75 -2.94
C PRO A 57 24.75 5.95 -2.03
N GLY A 58 25.51 7.05 -2.16
CA GLY A 58 25.27 8.27 -1.39
C GLY A 58 23.95 8.95 -1.77
N GLU A 59 23.70 9.14 -3.08
CA GLU A 59 22.46 9.74 -3.58
C GLU A 59 21.22 8.91 -3.19
N ILE A 60 21.34 7.57 -3.20
CA ILE A 60 20.28 6.66 -2.76
C ILE A 60 19.95 6.88 -1.29
N LEU A 61 20.98 6.87 -0.43
CA LEU A 61 20.78 7.05 1.00
C LEU A 61 20.20 8.43 1.31
N ASP A 62 20.72 9.50 0.69
CA ASP A 62 20.20 10.85 0.85
C ASP A 62 18.71 10.92 0.50
N ARG A 63 18.29 10.31 -0.64
CA ARG A 63 16.88 10.29 -1.03
C ARG A 63 16.04 9.44 -0.08
N MET A 64 16.55 8.31 0.40
CA MET A 64 15.84 7.46 1.36
C MET A 64 15.63 8.17 2.70
N LEU A 65 16.60 8.95 3.19
CA LEU A 65 16.45 9.76 4.39
C LEU A 65 15.37 10.83 4.22
N VAL A 66 15.30 11.49 3.06
CA VAL A 66 14.20 12.42 2.74
C VAL A 66 12.83 11.72 2.77
N ILE A 67 12.72 10.50 2.22
CA ILE A 67 11.48 9.72 2.28
C ILE A 67 11.12 9.36 3.72
N ARG A 68 12.11 8.94 4.53
CA ARG A 68 11.93 8.61 5.95
C ARG A 68 11.35 9.79 6.72
N ASP A 69 11.91 10.98 6.53
CA ASP A 69 11.60 12.17 7.34
C ASP A 69 10.42 13.00 6.81
N SER A 70 9.89 12.68 5.63
CA SER A 70 8.72 13.34 5.02
C SER A 70 7.38 12.71 5.43
N ASP A 71 6.26 13.19 4.90
CA ASP A 71 4.94 12.53 5.05
C ASP A 71 4.62 11.55 3.90
N MET A 72 5.62 11.17 3.11
CA MET A 72 5.42 10.28 1.95
C MET A 72 4.95 8.90 2.40
N LEU A 73 3.88 8.42 1.75
CA LEU A 73 3.32 7.09 1.94
C LEU A 73 3.51 6.26 0.68
N TYR A 74 3.46 4.94 0.82
CA TYR A 74 3.43 4.06 -0.34
C TYR A 74 2.05 4.12 -1.01
N HIS A 75 2.04 4.32 -2.33
CA HIS A 75 0.81 4.29 -3.14
C HIS A 75 0.66 2.90 -3.77
N ALA A 76 -0.25 2.08 -3.26
CA ALA A 76 -0.69 0.86 -3.91
C ALA A 76 -1.63 1.22 -5.06
N THR A 77 -1.25 0.86 -6.29
CA THR A 77 -1.94 1.23 -7.54
C THR A 77 -2.66 0.06 -8.20
N ASN A 78 -2.41 -1.15 -7.70
CA ASN A 78 -3.01 -2.38 -8.18
C ASN A 78 -3.35 -3.32 -7.01
N PHE A 79 -4.09 -4.39 -7.31
CA PHE A 79 -4.57 -5.32 -6.29
C PHE A 79 -3.46 -6.12 -5.60
N GLU A 80 -2.41 -6.47 -6.35
CA GLU A 80 -1.29 -7.25 -5.84
C GLU A 80 -0.49 -6.45 -4.81
N GLU A 81 -0.11 -5.21 -5.15
CA GLU A 81 0.52 -4.27 -4.23
C GLU A 81 -0.36 -4.05 -3.00
N PHE A 82 -1.67 -3.84 -3.20
CA PHE A 82 -2.60 -3.62 -2.11
C PHE A 82 -2.65 -4.81 -1.14
N LYS A 83 -2.82 -6.02 -1.68
CA LYS A 83 -2.83 -7.26 -0.90
C LYS A 83 -1.50 -7.44 -0.16
N GLN A 84 -0.38 -7.19 -0.83
CA GLN A 84 0.95 -7.27 -0.24
C GLN A 84 1.07 -6.33 0.97
N LYS A 85 0.63 -5.07 0.88
CA LYS A 85 0.68 -4.12 2.01
C LYS A 85 -0.21 -4.54 3.17
N VAL A 86 -1.39 -5.09 2.89
CA VAL A 86 -2.26 -5.65 3.92
C VAL A 86 -1.62 -6.90 4.57
N ASP A 87 -0.95 -7.74 3.79
CA ASP A 87 -0.29 -8.95 4.28
C ASP A 87 0.95 -8.66 5.12
N GLU A 88 1.72 -7.64 4.74
CA GLU A 88 2.89 -7.17 5.46
C GLU A 88 2.54 -6.37 6.73
N GLN A 89 1.26 -6.02 6.91
CA GLN A 89 0.77 -5.10 7.94
C GLN A 89 1.55 -3.79 7.89
N GLU A 90 1.53 -3.14 6.73
CA GLU A 90 2.12 -1.82 6.55
C GLU A 90 1.43 -0.80 7.47
N ASP A 91 2.21 0.03 8.16
CA ASP A 91 1.70 0.98 9.15
C ASP A 91 0.66 1.94 8.53
N GLU A 92 1.05 2.59 7.44
CA GLU A 92 0.24 3.53 6.69
C GLU A 92 0.55 3.44 5.19
N PHE A 93 -0.49 3.43 4.35
CA PHE A 93 -0.34 3.47 2.90
C PHE A 93 -1.60 4.01 2.22
N ILE A 94 -1.46 4.46 0.98
CA ILE A 94 -2.56 4.94 0.14
C ILE A 94 -2.90 3.85 -0.87
N LEU A 95 -4.18 3.51 -0.99
CA LEU A 95 -4.71 2.78 -2.14
C LEU A 95 -5.18 3.81 -3.17
N GLU A 96 -4.52 3.81 -4.32
CA GLU A 96 -4.79 4.69 -5.45
C GLU A 96 -5.41 3.91 -6.61
N GLY A 97 -6.40 4.51 -7.28
CA GLY A 97 -7.04 3.99 -8.48
C GLY A 97 -8.52 3.68 -8.30
N ASP A 98 -9.04 2.79 -9.15
CA ASP A 98 -10.48 2.49 -9.24
C ASP A 98 -10.93 1.47 -8.18
N PHE A 99 -10.58 1.67 -6.91
CA PHE A 99 -10.90 0.77 -5.78
C PHE A 99 -12.01 1.30 -4.86
N TYR A 100 -12.56 2.47 -5.16
CA TYR A 100 -13.50 3.18 -4.29
C TYR A 100 -14.65 2.30 -3.76
N ASP A 101 -15.35 1.58 -4.63
CA ASP A 101 -16.50 0.76 -4.22
C ASP A 101 -16.10 -0.41 -3.32
N PHE A 102 -14.94 -1.02 -3.59
CA PHE A 102 -14.40 -2.07 -2.74
C PHE A 102 -14.11 -1.53 -1.34
N VAL A 103 -13.47 -0.36 -1.25
CA VAL A 103 -13.18 0.30 0.03
C VAL A 103 -14.46 0.76 0.74
N LYS A 104 -15.44 1.29 -0.02
CA LYS A 104 -16.74 1.71 0.49
C LYS A 104 -17.47 0.54 1.15
N ASN A 105 -17.46 -0.63 0.51
CA ASN A 105 -18.07 -1.85 1.03
C ASN A 105 -17.40 -2.33 2.33
N ILE A 106 -16.06 -2.29 2.39
CA ILE A 106 -15.33 -2.60 3.63
C ILE A 106 -15.75 -1.64 4.74
N LYS A 107 -15.71 -0.33 4.47
CA LYS A 107 -16.04 0.69 5.46
C LYS A 107 -17.48 0.50 5.97
N ALA A 108 -18.45 0.34 5.07
CA ALA A 108 -19.84 0.09 5.43
C ALA A 108 -20.02 -1.13 6.35
N SER A 109 -19.23 -2.20 6.17
CA SER A 109 -19.27 -3.40 7.02
C SER A 109 -18.68 -3.20 8.42
N THR A 110 -17.96 -2.10 8.65
CA THR A 110 -17.24 -1.80 9.90
C THR A 110 -17.84 -0.67 10.72
N LEU A 111 -18.80 0.07 10.18
CA LEU A 111 -19.40 1.22 10.85
C LEU A 111 -20.47 0.76 11.86
N SER A 112 -20.54 1.45 13.00
CA SER A 112 -21.70 1.36 13.89
C SER A 112 -22.95 1.95 13.24
N GLU A 113 -24.14 1.68 13.79
CA GLU A 113 -25.41 2.19 13.23
C GLU A 113 -25.42 3.73 13.07
N ARG A 114 -24.84 4.47 14.03
CA ARG A 114 -24.77 5.94 14.00
C ARG A 114 -23.83 6.46 12.91
N GLU A 115 -22.71 5.79 12.71
CA GLU A 115 -21.73 6.16 11.69
C GLU A 115 -22.21 5.78 10.27
N THR A 116 -22.98 4.69 10.17
CA THR A 116 -23.64 4.26 8.93
C THR A 116 -24.59 5.34 8.42
N ILE A 117 -25.36 5.97 9.32
CA ILE A 117 -26.27 7.06 8.99
C ILE A 117 -25.48 8.24 8.41
N GLY A 118 -24.45 8.74 9.10
CA GLY A 118 -23.62 9.86 8.62
C GLY A 118 -22.88 9.57 7.31
N PHE A 119 -22.41 8.33 7.13
CA PHE A 119 -21.76 7.89 5.89
C PHE A 119 -22.72 7.84 4.70
N ASN A 120 -23.94 7.33 4.90
CA ASN A 120 -24.94 7.25 3.86
C ASN A 120 -25.40 8.64 3.40
N TYR A 121 -25.62 9.58 4.34
CA TYR A 121 -25.97 10.97 4.02
C TYR A 121 -24.86 11.74 3.30
N GLY A 122 -23.58 11.53 3.64
CA GLY A 122 -22.45 12.18 2.98
C GLY A 122 -22.14 11.64 1.57
N SER A 123 -22.67 10.46 1.20
CA SER A 123 -22.34 9.78 -0.06
C SER A 123 -23.20 10.19 -1.27
N ASN A 124 -24.15 11.12 -1.06
CA ASN A 124 -24.88 11.94 -2.01
C ASN A 124 -24.88 11.51 -3.51
N GLY A 125 -25.44 10.33 -3.85
CA GLY A 125 -25.93 9.99 -5.20
C GLY A 125 -24.92 9.96 -6.36
N TRP A 126 -24.10 8.91 -6.50
CA TRP A 126 -23.17 8.73 -7.63
C TRP A 126 -23.20 7.28 -8.16
N GLY A 127 -24.43 6.76 -8.31
CA GLY A 127 -24.67 5.45 -8.92
C GLY A 127 -24.58 5.53 -10.44
N ASP A 128 -23.36 5.43 -11.00
CA ASP A 128 -23.19 5.07 -12.42
C ASP A 128 -21.79 4.50 -12.77
N PHE A 129 -20.85 4.45 -11.82
CA PHE A 129 -19.52 3.82 -12.00
C PHE A 129 -19.40 2.41 -11.38
N ALA A 130 -20.48 1.88 -10.81
CA ALA A 130 -20.47 0.69 -9.95
C ALA A 130 -20.09 -0.63 -10.66
N ALA A 131 -20.41 -0.78 -11.94
CA ALA A 131 -20.19 -2.05 -12.64
C ALA A 131 -18.74 -2.24 -13.12
N PHE A 132 -18.03 -1.15 -13.45
CA PHE A 132 -16.70 -1.20 -14.04
C PHE A 132 -15.60 -1.41 -12.98
N ALA A 133 -15.69 -0.71 -11.86
CA ALA A 133 -14.75 -0.84 -10.73
C ALA A 133 -14.81 -2.24 -10.10
N LEU A 134 -16.02 -2.76 -9.84
CA LEU A 134 -16.19 -4.13 -9.35
C LEU A 134 -15.64 -5.17 -10.34
N ARG A 135 -15.76 -4.96 -11.65
CA ARG A 135 -15.27 -5.91 -12.66
C ARG A 135 -13.74 -5.92 -12.77
N ARG A 136 -13.07 -4.76 -12.65
CA ARG A 136 -11.60 -4.70 -12.65
C ARG A 136 -11.02 -5.32 -11.38
N VAL A 137 -11.58 -4.99 -10.21
CA VAL A 137 -11.20 -5.61 -8.92
C VAL A 137 -11.50 -7.12 -8.92
N LYS A 138 -12.66 -7.54 -9.41
CA LYS A 138 -13.05 -8.96 -9.52
C LYS A 138 -12.24 -9.74 -10.54
N ASN A 139 -11.78 -9.12 -11.63
CA ASN A 139 -10.89 -9.78 -12.60
C ASN A 139 -9.45 -9.89 -12.06
N SER A 140 -9.00 -8.97 -11.21
CA SER A 140 -7.71 -9.08 -10.51
C SER A 140 -7.74 -9.99 -9.28
N MET A 141 -8.93 -10.28 -8.74
CA MET A 141 -9.11 -11.23 -7.64
C MET A 141 -9.41 -12.62 -8.19
N SER A 142 -8.56 -13.58 -7.86
CA SER A 142 -8.67 -14.96 -8.35
C SER A 142 -10.01 -15.64 -8.01
N ASN A 143 -10.67 -15.25 -6.90
CA ASN A 143 -12.00 -15.74 -6.51
C ASN A 143 -12.67 -14.88 -5.40
N GLU A 144 -13.98 -15.10 -5.19
CA GLU A 144 -14.79 -14.40 -4.18
C GLU A 144 -14.33 -14.67 -2.72
N LYS A 145 -13.75 -15.85 -2.46
CA LYS A 145 -13.26 -16.23 -1.13
C LYS A 145 -12.06 -15.38 -0.71
N GLU A 146 -11.12 -15.16 -1.62
CA GLU A 146 -9.95 -14.30 -1.42
C GLU A 146 -10.37 -12.86 -1.13
N SER A 147 -11.35 -12.34 -1.88
CA SER A 147 -11.93 -11.02 -1.63
C SER A 147 -12.49 -10.90 -0.21
N LYS A 148 -13.34 -11.85 0.20
CA LYS A 148 -13.94 -11.87 1.56
C LYS A 148 -12.88 -11.95 2.65
N ASN A 149 -11.86 -12.79 2.48
CA ASN A 149 -10.76 -12.92 3.43
C ASN A 149 -9.98 -11.61 3.58
N LEU A 150 -9.68 -10.96 2.46
CA LEU A 150 -8.97 -9.68 2.47
C LEU A 150 -9.82 -8.58 3.13
N GLN A 151 -11.10 -8.49 2.78
CA GLN A 151 -12.04 -7.56 3.43
C GLN A 151 -12.07 -7.76 4.94
N GLN A 152 -12.22 -9.00 5.42
CA GLN A 152 -12.21 -9.31 6.85
C GLN A 152 -10.90 -8.91 7.53
N LYS A 153 -9.76 -9.14 6.86
CA LYS A 153 -8.44 -8.77 7.38
C LYS A 153 -8.30 -7.26 7.51
N ILE A 154 -8.68 -6.51 6.47
CA ILE A 154 -8.68 -5.05 6.47
C ILE A 154 -9.59 -4.51 7.57
N SER A 155 -10.82 -4.99 7.65
CA SER A 155 -11.82 -4.56 8.63
C SER A 155 -11.36 -4.74 10.08
N LYS A 156 -10.41 -5.65 10.34
CA LYS A 156 -9.82 -5.88 11.66
C LYS A 156 -8.61 -5.00 11.92
N LEU A 157 -7.72 -4.86 10.94
CA LEU A 157 -6.40 -4.27 11.11
C LEU A 157 -6.37 -2.75 10.89
N TYR A 158 -7.21 -2.21 10.01
CA TYR A 158 -7.05 -0.84 9.51
C TYR A 158 -8.23 0.08 9.82
N ASN A 159 -7.89 1.34 10.07
CA ASN A 159 -8.76 2.49 9.95
C ASN A 159 -8.66 3.04 8.53
N ILE A 160 -9.81 3.28 7.90
CA ILE A 160 -9.89 3.68 6.50
C ILE A 160 -10.47 5.09 6.36
N LYS A 161 -9.66 5.98 5.79
CA LYS A 161 -10.07 7.35 5.43
C LYS A 161 -10.10 7.47 3.92
N ILE A 162 -11.31 7.58 3.36
CA ILE A 162 -11.51 7.92 1.95
C ILE A 162 -11.08 9.37 1.78
N LEU A 163 -10.06 9.62 0.97
CA LEU A 163 -9.55 10.98 0.71
C LEU A 163 -10.31 11.60 -0.46
N ASN A 164 -10.52 10.81 -1.52
CA ASN A 164 -11.31 11.18 -2.69
C ASN A 164 -11.78 9.90 -3.42
N LYS A 165 -12.24 10.04 -4.68
CA LYS A 165 -12.73 8.89 -5.47
C LYS A 165 -11.64 7.91 -5.90
N LYS A 166 -10.39 8.34 -5.93
CA LYS A 166 -9.26 7.53 -6.38
C LYS A 166 -8.35 7.11 -5.24
N GLU A 167 -8.40 7.82 -4.11
CA GLU A 167 -7.45 7.61 -3.03
C GLU A 167 -8.16 7.30 -1.71
N SER A 168 -7.66 6.27 -1.04
CA SER A 168 -8.05 5.91 0.33
C SER A 168 -6.82 5.63 1.17
N LEU A 169 -6.72 6.30 2.32
CA LEU A 169 -5.69 6.07 3.32
C LEU A 169 -6.07 4.90 4.22
N PHE A 170 -5.13 3.98 4.38
CA PHE A 170 -5.18 2.85 5.30
C PHE A 170 -4.14 3.10 6.40
N ARG A 171 -4.58 3.09 7.65
CA ARG A 171 -3.72 3.25 8.83
C ARG A 171 -3.99 2.12 9.81
N LEU A 172 -2.96 1.43 10.29
CA LEU A 172 -3.14 0.35 11.26
C LEU A 172 -3.77 0.90 12.55
N ARG A 173 -4.79 0.20 13.06
CA ARG A 173 -5.47 0.57 14.30
C ARG A 173 -4.56 0.61 15.51
N GLN A 174 -3.53 -0.23 15.54
CA GLN A 174 -2.58 -0.28 16.66
C GLN A 174 -1.74 1.00 16.82
N LEU A 175 -1.72 1.88 15.81
CA LEU A 175 -1.01 3.16 15.86
C LEU A 175 -1.86 4.29 16.48
N ASP A 176 -3.14 4.03 16.75
CA ASP A 176 -4.08 5.00 17.32
C ASP A 176 -4.29 4.82 18.84
N TYR A 177 -3.50 3.94 19.48
CA TYR A 177 -3.55 3.60 20.91
C TYR A 177 -2.33 4.07 21.69
#